data_AF-A0A7R9PNL3-F1
#
_entry.id   AF-A0A7R9PNL3-F1
#
_cell.length_a   1.000
_cell.length_b   1.000
_cell.length_c   1.000
_cell.angle_alpha   90.00
_cell.angle_beta   90.00
_cell.angle_gamma   90.00
#
_symmetry.space_group_name_H-M   'P 1'
#
loop_
_entity.id
_entity.type
_entity.pdbx_description
1 polymer ?
#
loop_
_entity_poly.entity_id
_entity_poly.type
_entity_poly.pdbx_seq_one_letter_code
_entity_poly.pdbx_strand_id
1 'polypeptide(L)'
;MLCRSVHCDLDSSGPGFISSLRRTVPGFQDQVNVTVFYESLCPDSIRFITHQLYPTWTQLTSEYLAVDFVPYGKAQCGRSLNISYSQISACTDSREGPQLLSGLGNRTHDFQPLITFVPTVVFNSVYNVDDQTDSLTNFKSVVCRYLTGIKPTSCDN
;
A
#
# COMPACT_ATOMS: atom_id res chain seq x y z
N MET A 1 5.91 20.75 -38.24
CA MET A 1 6.30 19.61 -37.39
C MET A 1 5.85 19.92 -35.97
N LEU A 2 4.71 19.35 -35.56
CA LEU A 2 4.16 19.51 -34.21
C LEU A 2 4.49 18.25 -33.42
N CYS A 3 5.25 18.40 -32.33
CA CYS A 3 5.44 17.34 -31.35
C CYS A 3 4.11 17.20 -30.60
N ARG A 4 3.36 16.13 -30.89
CA ARG A 4 2.11 15.81 -30.20
C ARG A 4 2.39 15.62 -28.70
N SER A 5 1.55 16.24 -27.88
CA SER A 5 1.38 15.91 -26.47
C SER A 5 1.31 14.41 -26.28
N VAL A 6 2.14 13.88 -25.38
CA VAL A 6 1.80 12.65 -24.67
C VAL A 6 0.71 13.07 -23.68
N HIS A 7 -0.54 12.99 -24.14
CA HIS A 7 -1.68 12.91 -23.26
C HIS A 7 -1.47 11.67 -22.38
N CYS A 8 -1.62 11.81 -21.08
CA CYS A 8 -2.16 10.70 -20.30
C CYS A 8 -3.61 10.58 -20.77
N ASP A 9 -3.84 9.76 -21.79
CA ASP A 9 -5.19 9.32 -22.10
C ASP A 9 -5.69 8.57 -20.86
N LEU A 10 -6.56 9.23 -20.10
CA LEU A 10 -7.69 8.53 -19.50
C LEU A 10 -8.50 8.01 -20.68
N ASP A 11 -8.10 6.86 -21.23
CA ASP A 11 -8.90 6.17 -22.23
C ASP A 11 -10.11 5.57 -21.52
N SER A 12 -11.18 6.36 -21.53
CA SER A 12 -12.55 5.91 -21.34
C SER A 12 -13.00 5.11 -22.56
N SER A 13 -12.36 3.97 -22.83
CA SER A 13 -12.76 2.96 -23.84
C SER A 13 -12.17 1.58 -23.48
N GLY A 14 -12.72 0.91 -22.47
CA GLY A 14 -12.18 -0.37 -21.99
C GLY A 14 -12.35 -1.57 -22.94
N PRO A 15 -11.56 -2.64 -22.80
CA PRO A 15 -12.12 -3.98 -22.81
C PRO A 15 -12.93 -4.13 -21.52
N GLY A 16 -14.21 -4.44 -21.63
CA GLY A 16 -15.14 -4.50 -20.50
C GLY A 16 -14.61 -5.35 -19.33
N PHE A 17 -13.96 -4.71 -18.37
CA PHE A 17 -13.84 -5.25 -17.03
C PHE A 17 -15.18 -5.00 -16.38
N ILE A 18 -15.96 -6.07 -16.35
CA ILE A 18 -17.30 -6.11 -15.81
C ILE A 18 -17.27 -5.48 -14.40
N SER A 19 -17.73 -4.22 -14.31
CA SER A 19 -18.22 -3.53 -13.10
C SER A 19 -19.38 -4.28 -12.41
N SER A 20 -19.70 -5.48 -12.89
CA SER A 20 -20.79 -6.36 -12.48
C SER A 20 -20.31 -7.72 -11.95
N LEU A 21 -19.02 -7.86 -11.60
CA LEU A 21 -18.51 -9.03 -10.88
C LEU A 21 -18.02 -8.62 -9.48
N ARG A 22 -18.92 -8.01 -8.70
CA ARG A 22 -19.21 -8.67 -7.40
C ARG A 22 -19.72 -10.06 -7.75
N ARG A 23 -18.79 -10.99 -7.96
CA ARG A 23 -19.08 -12.38 -8.22
C ARG A 23 -19.92 -12.86 -7.05
N THR A 24 -21.17 -13.20 -7.29
CA THR A 24 -22.03 -13.99 -6.39
C THR A 24 -21.52 -15.44 -6.34
N VAL A 25 -20.22 -15.61 -6.08
CA VAL A 25 -19.64 -16.89 -5.68
C VAL A 25 -19.91 -16.99 -4.18
N PRO A 26 -20.62 -18.03 -3.70
CA PRO A 26 -20.70 -18.30 -2.28
C PRO A 26 -19.27 -18.51 -1.76
N GLY A 27 -18.73 -17.55 -1.01
CA GLY A 27 -17.37 -17.60 -0.45
C GLY A 27 -16.36 -16.56 -0.97
N PHE A 28 -16.77 -15.53 -1.73
CA PHE A 28 -15.84 -14.43 -2.06
C PHE A 28 -15.57 -13.59 -0.79
N GLN A 29 -14.39 -13.78 -0.18
CA GLN A 29 -13.96 -13.03 1.01
C GLN A 29 -13.77 -11.54 0.68
N ASP A 30 -14.18 -10.66 1.59
CA ASP A 30 -13.79 -9.26 1.50
C ASP A 30 -12.29 -9.16 1.78
N GLN A 31 -11.53 -8.76 0.76
CA GLN A 31 -10.11 -8.46 0.91
C GLN A 31 -9.93 -7.35 1.95
N VAL A 32 -8.97 -7.51 2.87
CA VAL A 32 -8.60 -6.46 3.81
C VAL A 32 -7.71 -5.47 3.09
N ASN A 33 -8.14 -4.21 3.01
CA ASN A 33 -7.33 -3.12 2.50
C ASN A 33 -6.51 -2.53 3.64
N VAL A 34 -5.19 -2.49 3.49
CA VAL A 34 -4.28 -1.92 4.48
C VAL A 34 -3.48 -0.80 3.84
N THR A 35 -3.67 0.43 4.32
CA THR A 35 -2.82 1.56 3.94
C THR A 35 -1.70 1.71 4.97
N VAL A 36 -0.46 1.80 4.49
CA VAL A 36 0.74 1.94 5.33
C VAL A 36 1.46 3.23 4.99
N PHE A 37 1.38 4.18 5.91
CA PHE A 37 2.15 5.41 5.91
C PHE A 37 3.52 5.14 6.55
N TYR A 38 4.61 5.21 5.79
CA TYR A 38 5.94 4.77 6.25
C TYR A 38 7.07 5.66 5.73
N GLU A 39 8.22 5.60 6.39
CA GLU A 39 9.46 6.20 5.89
C GLU A 39 10.54 5.13 5.68
N SER A 40 11.12 5.09 4.48
CA SER A 40 12.05 4.02 4.08
C SER A 40 13.33 3.90 4.93
N LEU A 41 13.71 4.96 5.66
CA LEU A 41 14.90 4.97 6.54
C LEU A 41 14.55 4.98 8.04
N CYS A 42 13.27 5.02 8.39
CA CYS A 42 12.84 4.95 9.78
C CYS A 42 12.98 3.51 10.30
N PRO A 43 13.72 3.25 11.40
CA PRO A 43 13.91 1.90 11.94
C PRO A 43 12.61 1.16 12.24
N ASP A 44 11.60 1.85 12.78
CA ASP A 44 10.31 1.25 13.12
C ASP A 44 9.50 0.88 11.87
N SER A 45 9.55 1.73 10.84
CA SER A 45 8.93 1.46 9.54
C SER A 45 9.56 0.25 8.86
N ILE A 46 10.90 0.20 8.83
CA ILE A 46 11.65 -0.95 8.30
C ILE A 46 11.26 -2.20 9.07
N ARG A 47 11.28 -2.15 10.42
CA ARG A 47 10.97 -3.30 11.27
C ARG A 47 9.55 -3.80 11.06
N PHE A 48 8.56 -2.92 11.00
CA PHE A 48 7.18 -3.30 10.72
C PHE A 48 7.06 -3.97 9.34
N ILE A 49 7.61 -3.36 8.30
CA ILE A 49 7.51 -3.91 6.94
C ILE A 49 8.18 -5.27 6.84
N THR A 50 9.39 -5.42 7.39
CA THR A 50 10.17 -6.67 7.23
C THR A 50 9.74 -7.79 8.17
N HIS A 51 9.28 -7.48 9.39
CA HIS A 51 8.95 -8.50 10.40
C HIS A 51 7.46 -8.77 10.55
N GLN A 52 6.58 -7.81 10.25
CA GLN A 52 5.13 -7.94 10.46
C GLN A 52 4.38 -8.05 9.13
N LEU A 53 4.56 -7.07 8.25
CA LEU A 53 3.79 -6.97 7.02
C LEU A 53 4.21 -8.01 5.97
N TYR A 54 5.49 -8.03 5.60
CA TYR A 54 5.97 -8.89 4.50
C TYR A 54 5.72 -10.38 4.77
N PRO A 55 6.00 -10.95 5.96
CA PRO A 55 5.69 -12.34 6.24
C PRO A 55 4.18 -12.65 6.24
N THR A 56 3.35 -11.68 6.62
CA THR A 56 1.89 -11.83 6.60
C THR A 56 1.36 -11.80 5.17
N TRP A 57 1.87 -10.88 4.34
CA TRP A 57 1.52 -10.76 2.93
C TRP A 57 1.84 -12.04 2.14
N THR A 58 2.99 -12.66 2.41
CA THR A 58 3.37 -13.91 1.73
C THR A 58 2.54 -15.11 2.20
N GLN A 59 2.05 -15.12 3.44
CA GLN A 59 1.19 -16.19 3.98
C GLN A 59 -0.28 -16.06 3.60
N LEU A 60 -0.80 -14.83 3.53
CA LEU A 60 -2.19 -14.57 3.17
C LEU A 60 -2.39 -14.43 1.66
N THR A 61 -1.35 -14.15 0.88
CA THR A 61 -1.41 -13.83 -0.57
C THR A 61 -2.22 -12.56 -0.89
N SER A 62 -2.08 -12.05 -2.11
CA SER A 62 -2.83 -10.88 -2.58
C SER A 62 -4.33 -11.11 -2.73
N GLU A 63 -4.82 -12.33 -2.53
CA GLU A 63 -6.25 -12.64 -2.55
C GLU A 63 -6.97 -12.07 -1.30
N TYR A 64 -6.30 -12.07 -0.16
CA TYR A 64 -6.91 -11.73 1.14
C TYR A 64 -6.45 -10.38 1.69
N LEU A 65 -5.30 -9.90 1.24
CA LEU A 65 -4.69 -8.67 1.71
C LEU A 65 -4.32 -7.80 0.51
N ALA A 66 -4.79 -6.55 0.48
CA ALA A 66 -4.33 -5.50 -0.41
C ALA A 66 -3.59 -4.44 0.41
N VAL A 67 -2.38 -4.08 -0.01
CA VAL A 67 -1.55 -3.10 0.70
C VAL A 67 -1.30 -1.91 -0.22
N ASP A 68 -1.62 -0.73 0.31
CA ASP A 68 -1.37 0.57 -0.30
C ASP A 68 -0.27 1.28 0.49
N PHE A 69 0.89 1.46 -0.14
CA PHE A 69 2.05 2.10 0.47
C PHE A 69 2.05 3.61 0.22
N VAL A 70 2.13 4.38 1.31
CA VAL A 70 2.26 5.85 1.27
C VAL A 70 3.62 6.24 1.85
N PRO A 71 4.66 6.32 1.02
CA PRO A 71 5.99 6.69 1.49
C PRO A 71 6.10 8.18 1.83
N TYR A 72 6.84 8.46 2.90
CA TYR A 72 7.23 9.79 3.35
C TYR A 72 8.69 10.06 3.04
N GLY A 73 9.01 11.34 2.88
CA GLY A 73 10.38 11.80 2.70
C GLY A 73 10.96 11.50 1.32
N LYS A 74 12.28 11.67 1.19
CA LYS A 74 13.05 11.51 -0.06
C LYS A 74 14.25 10.58 0.15
N ALA A 75 13.99 9.33 0.53
CA ALA A 75 15.04 8.35 0.78
C ALA A 75 15.68 7.82 -0.52
N GLN A 76 16.96 7.42 -0.46
CA GLN A 76 17.70 6.82 -1.58
C GLN A 76 18.25 5.44 -1.18
N CYS A 77 17.83 4.36 -1.85
CA CYS A 77 18.28 2.99 -1.55
C CYS A 77 18.79 2.18 -2.75
N GLY A 78 18.61 2.67 -3.99
CA GLY A 78 18.87 1.89 -5.21
C GLY A 78 20.31 1.37 -5.34
N ARG A 79 21.31 2.16 -4.92
CA ARG A 79 22.72 1.75 -4.95
C ARG A 79 23.02 0.57 -4.02
N SER A 80 22.37 0.54 -2.85
CA SER A 80 22.60 -0.48 -1.82
C SER A 80 21.98 -1.83 -2.16
N LEU A 81 20.96 -1.85 -3.03
CA LEU A 81 20.21 -3.05 -3.42
C LEU A 81 20.66 -3.64 -4.77
N ASN A 82 21.72 -3.09 -5.39
CA ASN A 82 22.19 -3.48 -6.72
C ASN A 82 21.06 -3.49 -7.79
N ILE A 83 20.09 -2.58 -7.65
CA ILE A 83 19.00 -2.41 -8.60
C ILE A 83 19.49 -1.51 -9.73
N SER A 84 19.10 -1.81 -10.96
CA SER A 84 19.34 -0.93 -12.12
C SER A 84 18.70 0.44 -11.85
N TYR A 85 19.53 1.41 -11.50
CA TYR A 85 19.07 2.70 -10.97
C TYR A 85 18.67 3.69 -12.06
N SER A 86 18.93 3.40 -13.35
CA SER A 86 18.78 4.37 -14.44
C SER A 86 17.34 4.81 -14.71
N GLN A 87 16.40 3.87 -14.70
CA GLN A 87 14.98 4.19 -14.89
C GLN A 87 14.41 4.95 -13.69
N ILE A 88 14.81 4.54 -12.48
CA ILE A 88 14.40 5.17 -11.23
C ILE A 88 14.97 6.60 -11.17
N SER A 89 16.25 6.79 -11.46
CA SER A 89 16.88 8.10 -11.46
C SER A 89 16.29 9.03 -12.50
N ALA A 90 16.02 8.51 -13.72
CA ALA A 90 15.37 9.30 -14.76
C ALA A 90 13.97 9.79 -14.31
N CYS A 91 13.19 8.94 -13.63
CA CYS A 91 11.91 9.34 -13.07
C CYS A 91 12.05 10.38 -11.95
N THR A 92 12.95 10.14 -10.98
CA THR A 92 13.17 11.04 -9.84
C THR A 92 13.67 12.42 -10.26
N ASP A 93 14.46 12.48 -11.34
CA ASP A 93 15.02 13.72 -11.88
C ASP A 93 14.06 14.42 -12.87
N SER A 94 12.99 13.74 -13.30
CA SER A 94 11.94 14.32 -14.15
C SER A 94 10.90 15.10 -13.32
N ARG A 95 9.91 15.69 -14.00
CA ARG A 95 8.76 16.35 -13.33
C ARG A 95 7.82 15.36 -12.62
N GLU A 96 7.85 14.10 -13.02
CA GLU A 96 6.98 13.06 -12.47
C GLU A 96 7.31 12.79 -10.99
N GLY A 97 8.60 12.68 -10.64
CA GLY A 97 9.04 12.49 -9.26
C GLY A 97 8.47 13.52 -8.28
N PRO A 98 8.69 14.83 -8.49
CA PRO A 98 8.08 15.88 -7.66
C PRO A 98 6.56 15.86 -7.63
N GLN A 99 5.88 15.52 -8.73
CA GLN A 99 4.41 15.41 -8.77
C GLN A 99 3.91 14.27 -7.90
N LEU A 100 4.54 13.09 -8.00
CA LEU A 100 4.24 11.94 -7.16
C LEU A 100 4.46 12.25 -5.68
N LEU A 101 5.59 12.89 -5.34
CA LEU A 101 5.89 13.29 -3.97
C LEU A 101 4.90 14.32 -3.42
N SER A 102 4.48 15.29 -4.24
CA SER A 102 3.44 16.25 -3.85
C SER A 102 2.09 15.55 -3.62
N GLY A 103 1.72 14.61 -4.47
CA GLY A 103 0.48 13.83 -4.31
C GLY A 103 0.49 13.01 -3.03
N LEU A 104 1.63 12.38 -2.69
CA LEU A 104 1.80 11.67 -1.42
C LEU A 104 1.75 12.62 -0.22
N GLY A 105 2.36 13.81 -0.33
CA GLY A 105 2.27 14.84 0.70
C GLY A 105 0.83 15.30 0.96
N ASN A 106 0.02 15.45 -0.09
CA ASN A 106 -1.40 15.75 0.05
C ASN A 106 -2.16 14.60 0.73
N ARG A 107 -1.90 13.34 0.33
CA ARG A 107 -2.51 12.16 0.97
C ARG A 107 -2.22 12.08 2.46
N THR A 108 -1.01 12.42 2.87
CA THR A 108 -0.62 12.56 4.28
C THR A 108 -1.36 13.70 4.97
N HIS A 109 -1.37 14.88 4.35
CA HIS A 109 -1.92 16.11 4.93
C HIS A 109 -3.44 16.03 5.11
N ASP A 110 -4.12 15.43 4.14
CA ASP A 110 -5.58 15.32 4.09
C ASP A 110 -6.11 14.13 4.92
N PHE A 111 -5.23 13.22 5.36
CA PHE A 111 -5.63 12.09 6.18
C PHE A 111 -6.07 12.54 7.57
N GLN A 112 -7.22 12.01 8.02
CA GLN A 112 -7.72 12.21 9.37
C GLN A 112 -7.84 10.87 10.10
N PRO A 113 -7.26 10.72 11.31
CA PRO A 113 -6.54 11.74 12.09
C PRO A 113 -5.16 12.09 11.49
N LEU A 114 -4.62 13.25 11.85
CA LEU A 114 -3.30 13.68 11.37
C LEU A 114 -2.23 12.62 11.67
N ILE A 115 -1.41 12.29 10.66
CA ILE A 115 -0.30 11.36 10.83
C ILE A 115 0.82 12.01 11.64
N THR A 116 0.97 11.61 12.90
CA THR A 116 2.02 12.13 13.81
C THR A 116 3.18 11.16 14.02
N PHE A 117 3.08 9.94 13.51
CA PHE A 117 4.09 8.89 13.67
C PHE A 117 4.08 7.94 12.46
N VAL A 118 5.23 7.35 12.16
CA VAL A 118 5.38 6.29 11.15
C VAL A 118 6.09 5.09 11.76
N PRO A 119 5.66 3.84 11.46
CA PRO A 119 4.61 3.49 10.53
C PRO A 119 3.20 3.72 11.11
N THR A 120 2.31 4.29 10.31
CA THR A 120 0.86 4.32 10.60
C THR A 120 0.14 3.35 9.67
N VAL A 121 -0.66 2.46 10.25
CA VAL A 121 -1.36 1.33 9.63
C VAL A 121 -2.86 1.57 9.72
N VAL A 122 -3.55 1.54 8.59
CA VAL A 122 -4.97 1.87 8.49
C VAL A 122 -5.69 0.72 7.81
N PHE A 123 -6.75 0.20 8.44
CA PHE A 123 -7.51 -0.93 7.92
C PHE A 123 -8.82 -0.45 7.31
N ASN A 124 -9.08 -0.85 6.07
CA ASN A 124 -10.30 -0.50 5.33
C ASN A 124 -10.61 1.00 5.36
N SER A 125 -9.57 1.84 5.25
CA SER A 125 -9.63 3.31 5.32
C SER A 125 -10.10 3.89 6.66
N VAL A 126 -10.15 3.09 7.72
CA VAL A 126 -10.52 3.51 9.08
C VAL A 126 -9.29 3.39 9.98
N TYR A 127 -8.90 4.51 10.59
CA TYR A 127 -7.86 4.49 11.63
C TYR A 127 -8.48 4.06 12.96
N ASN A 128 -7.84 3.10 13.62
CA ASN A 128 -8.17 2.66 14.96
C ASN A 128 -6.87 2.54 15.77
N VAL A 129 -6.85 3.11 16.97
CA VAL A 129 -5.64 3.18 17.81
C VAL A 129 -5.22 1.81 18.36
N ASP A 130 -6.18 0.93 18.64
CA ASP A 130 -5.91 -0.42 19.12
C ASP A 130 -5.35 -1.26 17.97
N ASP A 131 -5.94 -1.18 16.78
CA ASP A 131 -5.43 -1.87 15.59
C ASP A 131 -4.05 -1.37 15.17
N GLN A 132 -3.78 -0.06 15.27
CA GLN A 132 -2.45 0.50 15.08
C GLN A 132 -1.46 -0.15 16.04
N THR A 133 -1.79 -0.18 17.34
CA THR A 133 -0.90 -0.70 18.39
C THR A 133 -0.66 -2.20 18.22
N ASP A 134 -1.73 -2.97 18.01
CA ASP A 134 -1.67 -4.41 17.78
C ASP A 134 -0.87 -4.74 16.51
N SER A 135 -1.03 -3.95 15.45
CA SER A 135 -0.33 -4.18 14.18
C SER A 135 1.18 -4.10 14.30
N LEU A 136 1.71 -3.30 15.23
CA LEU A 136 3.15 -3.21 15.45
C LEU A 136 3.73 -4.48 16.10
N THR A 137 2.89 -5.33 16.71
CA THR A 137 3.32 -6.53 17.44
C THR A 137 2.84 -7.83 16.79
N ASN A 138 1.62 -7.86 16.26
CA ASN A 138 0.99 -9.00 15.61
C ASN A 138 0.04 -8.58 14.49
N PHE A 139 0.61 -8.04 13.40
CA PHE A 139 -0.15 -7.61 12.22
C PHE A 139 -1.04 -8.71 11.62
N LYS A 140 -0.56 -9.97 11.59
CA LYS A 140 -1.32 -11.12 11.10
C LYS A 140 -2.66 -11.26 11.83
N SER A 141 -2.64 -11.17 13.17
CA SER A 141 -3.85 -11.26 13.98
C SER A 141 -4.85 -10.17 13.61
N VAL A 142 -4.40 -8.93 13.45
CA VAL A 142 -5.27 -7.80 13.05
C VAL A 142 -5.91 -8.05 11.69
N VAL A 143 -5.13 -8.42 10.67
CA VAL A 143 -5.67 -8.75 9.33
C VAL A 143 -6.70 -9.87 9.43
N CYS A 144 -6.39 -10.94 10.14
CA CYS A 144 -7.29 -12.08 10.30
C CYS A 144 -8.60 -11.72 11.05
N ARG A 145 -8.63 -10.66 11.87
CA ARG A 145 -9.88 -10.14 12.47
C ARG A 145 -10.81 -9.52 11.43
N TYR A 146 -10.28 -8.87 10.42
CA TYR A 146 -11.05 -8.18 9.37
C TYR A 146 -11.54 -9.10 8.24
N LEU A 147 -10.97 -10.29 8.08
CA LEU A 147 -11.42 -11.25 7.07
C LEU A 147 -12.82 -11.80 7.39
N THR A 148 -13.74 -11.72 6.43
CA THR A 148 -15.12 -12.23 6.52
C THR A 148 -15.29 -13.50 5.69
N GLY A 149 -15.99 -14.53 6.20
CA GLY A 149 -16.20 -15.79 5.47
C GLY A 149 -15.11 -16.85 5.73
N ILE A 150 -14.71 -17.58 4.68
CA ILE A 150 -13.73 -18.69 4.78
C ILE A 150 -12.30 -18.14 4.89
N LYS A 151 -11.77 -18.08 6.12
CA LYS A 151 -10.41 -17.61 6.37
C LYS A 151 -9.37 -18.64 5.87
N PRO A 152 -8.20 -18.17 5.40
CA PRO A 152 -7.10 -19.08 5.07
C PRO A 152 -6.56 -19.72 6.35
N THR A 153 -5.96 -20.91 6.23
CA THR A 153 -5.41 -21.65 7.37
C THR A 153 -4.30 -20.89 8.12
N SER A 154 -3.68 -19.91 7.47
CA SER A 154 -2.72 -18.99 8.12
C SER A 154 -3.36 -18.11 9.21
N CYS A 155 -4.69 -18.01 9.24
CA CYS A 155 -5.47 -17.37 10.30
C CYS A 155 -5.99 -18.33 11.37
N ASP A 156 -5.73 -19.64 11.29
CA ASP A 156 -6.28 -20.63 12.23
C ASP A 156 -5.60 -20.63 13.60
N ASN A 157 -4.47 -19.92 13.78
CA ASN A 157 -3.78 -19.73 15.07
C ASN A 157 -3.00 -18.40 15.13
#